data_AF-A0A915CE78-F1
#
_entry.id   AF-A0A915CE78-F1
#
_cell.length_a   1.000
_cell.length_b   1.000
_cell.length_c   1.000
_cell.angle_alpha   90.00
_cell.angle_beta   90.00
_cell.angle_gamma   90.00
#
_symmetry.space_group_name_H-M   'P 1'
#
loop_
_entity.id
_entity.type
_entity.pdbx_description
1 polymer ?
#
loop_
_entity_poly.entity_id
_entity_poly.type
_entity_poly.pdbx_seq_one_letter_code
_entity_poly.pdbx_strand_id
1 'polypeptide(L)'
;MQHICVSYDMVMPDGSLITASKVSLEKSNQSSEDVALFYGVPWSHGTLGFLVSATIRIIPCKPFVRLTYLPCESVESVAEVLRDEAASRDNEFVDAIVFSRDLGMVMKGSFDDGPAKNQKSNPIGKWYQPWFFKYVRGIAEKGSTTIEYIPIRDYYRRYSRSIFWGIQDILPFGNNAIFRYLLGWSTPPKISLLKLTAAISPLRRLLDCSYVFQDFLLPIANLDEALRILHDEMKVYPLWLCPFNLPSTPGIVRQRSGRNIMYVDVGVYGKSEKINFKPKEAIQHMDKFLRDVAGMQMLYADMYMDRSEFWEMFDSSLYEWLRVKYGCRSAFPDVYEKSFHGARC
;
A
#
# COMPACT_ATOMS: atom_id res chain seq x y z
N MET A 1 -6.62 7.17 -2.00
CA MET A 1 -7.08 8.30 -2.86
C MET A 1 -8.61 8.44 -2.91
N GLN A 2 -9.37 7.34 -2.96
CA GLN A 2 -10.84 7.38 -3.11
C GLN A 2 -11.59 8.32 -2.13
N HIS A 3 -11.19 8.39 -0.85
CA HIS A 3 -11.91 9.18 0.17
C HIS A 3 -11.62 10.69 0.17
N ILE A 4 -10.62 11.13 -0.61
CA ILE A 4 -10.31 12.55 -0.79
C ILE A 4 -10.74 13.07 -2.16
N CYS A 5 -11.20 12.19 -3.06
CA CYS A 5 -11.76 12.60 -4.34
C CYS A 5 -13.18 13.13 -4.17
N VAL A 6 -13.54 14.12 -4.98
CA VAL A 6 -14.83 14.84 -4.95
C VAL A 6 -15.63 14.52 -6.21
N SER A 7 -14.97 14.42 -7.35
CA SER A 7 -15.57 14.05 -8.63
C SER A 7 -14.59 13.37 -9.58
N TYR A 8 -15.14 12.61 -10.52
CA TYR A 8 -14.46 11.93 -11.61
C TYR A 8 -15.13 12.32 -12.93
N ASP A 9 -14.34 12.64 -13.95
CA ASP A 9 -14.83 12.71 -15.33
C ASP A 9 -14.47 11.40 -16.03
N MET A 10 -15.50 10.72 -16.53
CA MET A 10 -15.44 9.39 -17.09
C MET A 10 -15.89 9.41 -18.54
N VAL A 11 -15.06 8.91 -19.46
CA VAL A 11 -15.48 8.60 -20.83
C VAL A 11 -16.03 7.19 -20.86
N MET A 12 -17.31 7.07 -21.23
CA MET A 12 -18.08 5.82 -21.22
C MET A 12 -17.91 5.05 -22.54
N PRO A 13 -18.35 3.77 -22.62
CA PRO A 13 -18.24 2.96 -23.83
C PRO A 13 -18.85 3.57 -25.10
N ASP A 14 -19.92 4.35 -24.95
CA ASP A 14 -20.60 5.03 -26.06
C ASP A 14 -19.91 6.34 -26.50
N GLY A 15 -18.79 6.69 -25.86
CA GLY A 15 -18.03 7.92 -26.10
C GLY A 15 -18.56 9.14 -25.34
N SER A 16 -19.62 9.01 -24.54
CA SER A 16 -20.13 10.11 -23.72
C SER A 16 -19.19 10.42 -22.56
N LEU A 17 -19.16 11.70 -22.15
CA LEU A 17 -18.45 12.17 -20.96
C LEU A 17 -19.45 12.34 -19.82
N ILE A 18 -19.23 11.64 -18.70
CA ILE A 18 -20.04 11.74 -17.49
C ILE A 18 -19.18 12.25 -16.33
N THR A 19 -19.67 13.28 -15.63
CA THR A 19 -19.06 13.76 -14.38
C THR A 19 -19.77 13.11 -13.19
N ALA A 20 -19.11 12.13 -12.58
CA ALA A 20 -19.58 11.46 -11.38
C ALA A 20 -19.07 12.22 -10.13
N SER A 21 -19.94 12.56 -9.18
CA SER A 21 -19.55 13.30 -7.98
C SER A 21 -20.28 12.83 -6.72
N LYS A 22 -19.63 13.03 -5.55
CA LYS A 22 -20.17 12.62 -4.24
C LYS A 22 -21.38 13.44 -3.79
N VAL A 23 -21.39 14.74 -4.11
CA VAL A 23 -22.41 15.74 -3.76
C VAL A 23 -22.50 16.74 -4.91
N SER A 24 -23.72 17.18 -5.23
CA SER A 24 -24.00 18.11 -6.33
C SER A 24 -23.10 19.34 -6.29
N LEU A 25 -22.28 19.55 -7.32
CA LEU A 25 -21.62 20.84 -7.56
C LEU A 25 -22.65 21.89 -8.04
N GLU A 26 -23.76 21.44 -8.64
CA GLU A 26 -24.88 22.26 -9.09
C GLU A 26 -26.21 21.60 -8.69
N LYS A 27 -27.04 22.30 -7.91
CA LYS A 27 -28.22 21.75 -7.18
C LYS A 27 -29.40 21.30 -8.05
N SER A 28 -29.34 21.37 -9.39
CA SER A 28 -30.54 21.25 -10.22
C SER A 28 -30.69 19.98 -11.06
N ASN A 29 -29.68 19.10 -11.21
CA ASN A 29 -29.79 17.98 -12.17
C ASN A 29 -28.98 16.70 -11.84
N GLN A 30 -28.66 16.41 -10.58
CA GLN A 30 -27.92 15.17 -10.30
C GLN A 30 -28.83 13.94 -10.31
N SER A 31 -28.51 12.96 -11.15
CA SER A 31 -29.19 11.67 -11.15
C SER A 31 -28.62 10.78 -10.04
N SER A 32 -29.43 9.85 -9.52
CA SER A 32 -28.94 8.79 -8.61
C SER A 32 -27.83 7.94 -9.24
N GLU A 33 -27.73 7.96 -10.57
CA GLU A 33 -26.78 7.20 -11.37
C GLU A 33 -25.37 7.81 -11.29
N ASP A 34 -25.24 9.13 -11.26
CA ASP A 34 -23.93 9.81 -11.16
C ASP A 34 -23.25 9.54 -9.81
N VAL A 35 -24.05 9.50 -8.74
CA VAL A 35 -23.57 9.16 -7.40
C VAL A 35 -23.18 7.68 -7.35
N ALA A 36 -23.98 6.81 -7.96
CA ALA A 36 -23.68 5.38 -8.05
C ALA A 36 -22.36 5.14 -8.82
N LEU A 37 -22.16 5.83 -9.95
CA LEU A 37 -20.91 5.77 -10.71
C LEU A 37 -19.72 6.27 -9.89
N PHE A 38 -19.88 7.37 -9.14
CA PHE A 38 -18.82 7.90 -8.28
C PHE A 38 -18.32 6.86 -7.26
N TYR A 39 -19.23 6.13 -6.62
CA TYR A 39 -18.87 5.08 -5.66
C TYR A 39 -18.41 3.77 -6.33
N GLY A 40 -18.79 3.52 -7.58
CA GLY A 40 -18.37 2.33 -8.33
C GLY A 40 -17.00 2.44 -8.99
N VAL A 41 -16.53 3.65 -9.31
CA VAL A 41 -15.24 3.88 -9.98
C VAL A 41 -14.03 3.38 -9.17
N PRO A 42 -13.90 3.65 -7.86
CA PRO A 42 -12.80 3.12 -7.07
C PRO A 42 -12.72 1.60 -7.14
N TRP A 43 -11.51 1.05 -7.23
CA TRP A 43 -11.25 -0.40 -7.35
C TRP A 43 -11.81 -1.08 -8.61
N SER A 44 -12.47 -0.35 -9.53
CA SER A 44 -12.95 -0.93 -10.80
C SER A 44 -11.84 -1.26 -11.79
N HIS A 45 -10.60 -0.83 -11.54
CA HIS A 45 -9.46 -1.00 -12.45
C HIS A 45 -9.75 -0.48 -13.88
N GLY A 46 -10.57 0.57 -14.03
CA GLY A 46 -10.90 1.14 -15.35
C GLY A 46 -11.74 0.21 -16.22
N THR A 47 -12.55 -0.65 -15.60
CA THR A 47 -13.52 -1.53 -16.29
C THR A 47 -14.94 -0.94 -16.34
N LEU A 48 -15.11 0.29 -15.83
CA LEU A 48 -16.36 1.07 -15.90
C LEU A 48 -16.27 2.25 -16.89
N GLY A 49 -15.13 2.45 -17.55
CA GLY A 49 -14.86 3.59 -18.43
C GLY A 49 -13.44 4.12 -18.25
N PHE A 50 -13.10 5.13 -19.05
CA PHE A 50 -11.81 5.81 -18.95
C PHE A 50 -11.91 7.01 -18.01
N LEU A 51 -11.18 6.96 -16.89
CA LEU A 51 -11.00 8.11 -16.02
C LEU A 51 -10.08 9.12 -16.69
N VAL A 52 -10.61 10.29 -17.06
CA VAL A 52 -9.85 11.35 -17.76
C VAL A 52 -9.51 12.54 -16.87
N SER A 53 -10.27 12.76 -15.80
CA SER A 53 -10.02 13.82 -14.82
C SER A 53 -10.57 13.43 -13.45
N ALA A 54 -9.93 13.94 -12.39
CA ALA A 54 -10.39 13.73 -11.02
C ALA A 54 -10.15 15.01 -10.20
N THR A 55 -11.17 15.44 -9.45
CA THR A 55 -11.04 16.54 -8.50
C THR A 55 -10.73 15.99 -7.12
N ILE A 56 -9.61 16.42 -6.52
CA ILE A 56 -9.12 15.88 -5.24
C ILE A 56 -8.99 17.01 -4.22
N ARG A 57 -9.44 16.77 -2.98
CA ARG A 57 -9.21 17.68 -1.85
C ARG A 57 -7.75 17.61 -1.42
N ILE A 58 -7.13 18.77 -1.29
CA ILE A 58 -5.76 18.93 -0.79
C ILE A 58 -5.76 19.66 0.56
N ILE A 59 -4.67 19.52 1.31
CA ILE A 59 -4.42 20.25 2.54
C ILE A 59 -3.11 21.04 2.41
N PRO A 60 -2.96 22.16 3.11
CA PRO A 60 -1.67 22.84 3.22
C PRO A 60 -0.66 21.91 3.93
N CYS A 61 0.60 21.96 3.48
CA CYS A 61 1.70 21.22 4.11
C CYS A 61 2.70 22.19 4.75
N LYS A 62 3.39 21.74 5.80
CA LYS A 62 4.52 22.46 6.38
C LYS A 62 5.86 21.96 5.82
N PRO A 63 6.96 22.74 5.94
CA PRO A 63 8.25 22.39 5.34
C PRO A 63 8.90 21.12 5.90
N PHE A 64 8.54 20.69 7.11
CA PHE A 64 9.11 19.52 7.78
C PHE A 64 8.02 18.58 8.32
N VAL A 65 8.44 17.34 8.56
CA VAL A 65 7.74 16.36 9.40
C VAL A 65 8.58 16.14 10.63
N ARG A 66 8.00 16.35 11.82
CA ARG A 66 8.59 15.92 13.08
C ARG A 66 8.25 14.45 13.26
N LEU A 67 9.21 13.57 12.99
CA LEU A 67 9.04 12.12 13.01
C LEU A 67 9.58 11.55 14.33
N THR A 68 8.76 10.75 15.01
CA THR A 68 9.12 10.02 16.22
C THR A 68 9.19 8.53 15.89
N TYR A 69 10.31 7.91 16.24
CA TYR A 69 10.59 6.49 16.07
C TYR A 69 10.35 5.76 17.40
N LEU A 70 9.42 4.81 17.40
CA LEU A 70 9.02 4.00 18.55
C LEU A 70 9.47 2.54 18.33
N PRO A 71 10.63 2.13 18.86
CA PRO A 71 11.10 0.76 18.72
C PRO A 71 10.17 -0.22 19.42
N CYS A 72 10.04 -1.41 18.86
CA CYS A 72 9.15 -2.48 19.31
C CYS A 72 9.91 -3.80 19.34
N GLU A 73 9.70 -4.58 20.41
CA GLU A 73 10.44 -5.83 20.68
C GLU A 73 9.66 -7.09 20.28
N SER A 74 8.43 -6.96 19.76
CA SER A 74 7.65 -8.07 19.22
C SER A 74 6.61 -7.63 18.19
N VAL A 75 6.07 -8.57 17.42
CA VAL A 75 4.94 -8.32 16.51
C VAL A 75 3.69 -7.86 17.27
N GLU A 76 3.48 -8.36 18.49
CA GLU A 76 2.39 -7.91 19.37
C GLU A 76 2.56 -6.45 19.78
N SER A 77 3.78 -6.06 20.18
CA SER A 77 4.03 -4.67 20.59
C SER A 77 3.92 -3.71 19.40
N VAL A 78 4.33 -4.13 18.20
CA VAL A 78 4.08 -3.34 16.97
C VAL A 78 2.58 -3.16 16.75
N ALA A 79 1.78 -4.23 16.85
CA ALA A 79 0.35 -4.16 16.61
C ALA A 79 -0.38 -3.25 17.61
N GLU A 80 0.01 -3.31 18.89
CA GLU A 80 -0.51 -2.45 19.94
C GLU A 80 -0.15 -0.97 19.71
N VAL A 81 1.14 -0.65 19.59
CA VAL A 81 1.61 0.74 19.42
C VAL A 81 1.08 1.33 18.12
N LEU A 82 1.03 0.56 17.03
CA LEU A 82 0.47 1.03 15.76
C LEU A 82 -1.02 1.37 15.88
N ARG A 83 -1.79 0.55 16.63
CA ARG A 83 -3.21 0.79 16.84
C ARG A 83 -3.46 2.07 17.64
N ASP A 84 -2.70 2.28 18.71
CA ASP A 84 -2.83 3.46 19.57
C ASP A 84 -2.46 4.74 18.83
N GLU A 85 -1.32 4.72 18.13
CA GLU A 85 -0.85 5.90 17.40
C GLU A 85 -1.70 6.21 16.17
N ALA A 86 -2.28 5.20 15.52
CA ALA A 86 -3.22 5.39 14.42
C ALA A 86 -4.59 5.91 14.86
N ALA A 87 -4.98 5.67 16.12
CA ALA A 87 -6.20 6.23 16.69
C ALA A 87 -6.03 7.69 17.16
N SER A 88 -4.79 8.12 17.41
CA SER A 88 -4.48 9.49 17.82
C SER A 88 -4.74 10.49 16.70
N ARG A 89 -5.43 11.59 17.03
CA ARG A 89 -5.67 12.70 16.10
C ARG A 89 -4.51 13.69 16.01
N ASP A 90 -3.51 13.54 16.87
CA ASP A 90 -2.33 14.40 16.89
C ASP A 90 -1.29 13.99 15.84
N ASN A 91 -1.48 12.82 15.21
CA ASN A 91 -0.57 12.29 14.21
C ASN A 91 -1.16 12.49 12.80
N GLU A 92 -0.46 13.21 11.93
CA GLU A 92 -0.79 13.27 10.50
C GLU A 92 -0.25 12.08 9.71
N PHE A 93 0.81 11.45 10.20
CA PHE A 93 1.44 10.30 9.56
C PHE A 93 1.68 9.20 10.58
N VAL A 94 1.30 7.97 10.24
CA VAL A 94 1.62 6.78 11.03
C VAL A 94 1.95 5.66 10.05
N ASP A 95 3.10 5.01 10.22
CA ASP A 95 3.47 3.78 9.51
C ASP A 95 4.42 2.96 10.39
N ALA A 96 4.65 1.70 10.02
CA ALA A 96 5.61 0.85 10.72
C ALA A 96 6.41 -0.03 9.77
N ILE A 97 7.57 -0.48 10.26
CA ILE A 97 8.38 -1.49 9.59
C ILE A 97 8.64 -2.62 10.59
N VAL A 98 8.31 -3.85 10.21
CA VAL A 98 8.65 -5.07 10.98
C VAL A 98 9.87 -5.70 10.33
N PHE A 99 10.97 -5.82 11.07
CA PHE A 99 12.25 -6.33 10.56
C PHE A 99 12.48 -7.81 10.85
N SER A 100 11.86 -8.33 11.91
CA SER A 100 11.82 -9.73 12.29
C SER A 100 10.65 -9.94 13.27
N ARG A 101 10.51 -11.16 13.82
CA ARG A 101 9.51 -11.46 14.85
C ARG A 101 9.66 -10.60 16.11
N ASP A 102 10.91 -10.22 16.42
CA ASP A 102 11.30 -9.59 17.69
C ASP A 102 11.89 -8.18 17.48
N LEU A 103 11.75 -7.61 16.28
CA LEU A 103 12.28 -6.29 15.97
C LEU A 103 11.34 -5.54 15.02
N GLY A 104 10.71 -4.49 15.54
CA GLY A 104 9.86 -3.59 14.78
C GLY A 104 10.11 -2.13 15.11
N MET A 105 9.53 -1.25 14.29
CA MET A 105 9.55 0.18 14.49
C MET A 105 8.22 0.77 14.06
N VAL A 106 7.51 1.41 14.98
CA VAL A 106 6.38 2.30 14.65
C VAL A 106 6.90 3.72 14.52
N MET A 107 6.46 4.42 13.48
CA MET A 107 6.84 5.79 13.18
C MET A 107 5.58 6.63 13.17
N LYS A 108 5.59 7.71 13.95
CA LYS A 108 4.52 8.71 13.95
C LYS A 108 5.08 10.08 13.61
N GLY A 109 4.37 10.83 12.79
CA GLY A 109 4.83 12.10 12.25
C GLY A 109 3.77 13.17 12.33
N SER A 110 4.20 14.40 12.58
CA SER A 110 3.35 15.57 12.48
C SER A 110 3.97 16.66 11.61
N PHE A 111 3.12 17.51 11.01
CA PHE A 111 3.61 18.67 10.26
C PHE A 111 4.31 19.67 11.18
N ASP A 112 5.48 20.18 10.75
CA ASP A 112 6.29 21.09 11.56
C ASP A 112 6.95 22.17 10.69
N ASP A 113 7.14 23.37 11.26
CA ASP A 113 7.79 24.50 10.59
C ASP A 113 9.33 24.35 10.54
N GLY A 114 9.87 23.44 11.34
CA GLY A 114 11.27 23.04 11.34
C GLY A 114 11.88 23.01 12.73
N PRO A 115 13.08 22.43 12.85
CA PRO A 115 13.77 22.37 14.14
C PRO A 115 14.05 23.78 14.68
N ALA A 116 14.06 23.93 16.01
CA ALA A 116 14.57 25.14 16.65
C ALA A 116 16.02 25.42 16.21
N LYS A 117 16.49 26.67 16.32
CA LYS A 117 17.83 27.08 15.81
C LYS A 117 19.01 26.23 16.32
N ASN A 118 18.86 25.56 17.46
CA ASN A 118 19.86 24.68 18.08
C ASN A 118 19.69 23.20 17.72
N GLN A 119 18.64 22.82 17.00
CA GLN A 119 18.37 21.46 16.55
C GLN A 119 18.69 21.32 15.05
N LYS A 120 19.12 20.13 14.65
CA LYS A 120 19.44 19.82 13.24
C LYS A 120 18.26 19.12 12.58
N SER A 121 18.05 19.42 11.30
CA SER A 121 17.19 18.61 10.45
C SER A 121 17.96 17.43 9.86
N ASN A 122 17.24 16.36 9.52
CA ASN A 122 17.78 15.16 8.89
C ASN A 122 17.30 15.06 7.43
N PRO A 123 18.07 15.58 6.46
CA PRO A 123 17.75 15.45 5.03
C PRO A 123 18.08 14.04 4.53
N ILE A 124 17.20 13.07 4.80
CA ILE A 124 17.35 11.66 4.40
C ILE A 124 17.37 11.47 2.87
N GLY A 125 16.95 12.48 2.10
CA GLY A 125 16.87 12.43 0.64
C GLY A 125 18.19 12.62 -0.09
N LYS A 126 19.34 12.74 0.57
CA LYS A 126 20.66 12.85 -0.11
C LYS A 126 21.16 11.48 -0.59
N TRP A 127 21.76 11.40 -1.78
CA TRP A 127 22.08 10.11 -2.43
C TRP A 127 23.13 9.26 -1.71
N TYR A 128 23.96 9.89 -0.88
CA TYR A 128 24.94 9.21 -0.04
C TYR A 128 24.36 8.70 1.29
N GLN A 129 23.13 9.08 1.64
CA GLN A 129 22.47 8.63 2.88
C GLN A 129 22.08 7.15 2.78
N PRO A 130 22.09 6.41 3.91
CA PRO A 130 21.57 5.05 3.93
C PRO A 130 20.13 4.98 3.41
N TRP A 131 19.74 3.85 2.84
CA TRP A 131 18.34 3.61 2.53
C TRP A 131 17.50 3.71 3.80
N PHE A 132 16.31 4.32 3.70
CA PHE A 132 15.52 4.69 4.86
C PHE A 132 15.23 3.50 5.78
N PHE A 133 14.79 2.35 5.25
CA PHE A 133 14.51 1.17 6.08
C PHE A 133 15.76 0.62 6.80
N LYS A 134 16.96 0.74 6.22
CA LYS A 134 18.22 0.35 6.89
C LYS A 134 18.61 1.36 7.97
N TYR A 135 18.38 2.65 7.71
CA TYR A 135 18.55 3.70 8.71
C TYR A 135 17.64 3.47 9.92
N VAL A 136 16.35 3.21 9.65
CA VAL A 136 15.34 2.91 10.67
C VAL A 136 15.68 1.64 11.45
N ARG A 137 16.14 0.57 10.79
CA ARG A 137 16.61 -0.64 11.48
C ARG A 137 17.70 -0.33 12.50
N GLY A 138 18.69 0.50 12.14
CA GLY A 138 19.75 0.90 13.05
C GLY A 138 19.29 1.77 14.23
N ILE A 139 18.13 2.43 14.13
CA ILE A 139 17.47 3.09 15.27
C ILE A 139 16.76 2.05 16.12
N ALA A 140 16.03 1.11 15.48
CA ALA A 140 15.30 0.04 16.16
C ALA A 140 16.22 -0.83 17.03
N GLU A 141 17.38 -1.22 16.49
CA GLU A 141 18.39 -2.04 17.19
C GLU A 141 18.99 -1.35 18.43
N LYS A 142 18.90 -0.01 18.53
CA LYS A 142 19.34 0.73 19.72
C LYS A 142 18.27 0.74 20.83
N GLY A 143 17.02 0.42 20.50
CA GLY A 143 15.91 0.37 21.46
C GLY A 143 15.46 1.72 22.04
N SER A 144 16.01 2.85 21.58
CA SER A 144 15.68 4.18 22.12
C SER A 144 14.74 4.98 21.24
N THR A 145 13.68 5.55 21.82
CA THR A 145 12.82 6.52 21.14
C THR A 145 13.62 7.70 20.63
N THR A 146 13.51 7.99 19.35
CA THR A 146 14.26 9.06 18.68
C THR A 146 13.27 10.02 18.00
N ILE A 147 13.58 11.32 18.00
CA ILE A 147 12.78 12.34 17.32
C ILE A 147 13.67 13.08 16.33
N GLU A 148 13.19 13.25 15.11
CA GLU A 148 13.91 13.94 14.04
C GLU A 148 12.99 14.88 13.26
N TYR A 149 13.60 15.90 12.63
CA TYR A 149 12.91 16.81 11.72
C TYR A 149 13.35 16.51 10.29
N ILE A 150 12.45 15.94 9.50
CA ILE A 150 12.73 15.52 8.13
C ILE A 150 12.10 16.52 7.17
N PRO A 151 12.83 17.09 6.19
CA PRO A 151 12.22 17.90 5.15
C PRO A 151 11.07 17.16 4.46
N ILE A 152 9.92 17.80 4.29
CA ILE A 152 8.69 17.14 3.81
C ILE A 152 8.87 16.38 2.49
N ARG A 153 9.67 16.95 1.57
CA ARG A 153 9.97 16.32 0.27
C ARG A 153 10.77 15.03 0.43
N ASP A 154 11.68 14.99 1.40
CA ASP A 154 12.51 13.83 1.69
C ASP A 154 11.66 12.75 2.39
N TYR A 155 10.76 13.14 3.29
CA TYR A 155 9.82 12.22 3.94
C TYR A 155 8.91 11.51 2.93
N TYR A 156 8.31 12.23 1.97
CA TYR A 156 7.45 11.61 0.94
C TYR A 156 8.22 10.68 -0.01
N ARG A 157 9.52 10.92 -0.21
CA ARG A 157 10.36 10.12 -1.13
C ARG A 157 11.25 9.10 -0.39
N ARG A 158 11.01 8.87 0.91
CA ARG A 158 11.88 8.08 1.78
C ARG A 158 12.17 6.66 1.26
N TYR A 159 11.20 6.06 0.56
CA TYR A 159 11.33 4.72 -0.03
C TYR A 159 11.72 4.73 -1.51
N SER A 160 11.77 5.88 -2.19
CA SER A 160 11.91 5.92 -3.66
C SER A 160 13.25 5.38 -4.15
N ARG A 161 14.36 5.67 -3.46
CA ARG A 161 15.70 5.21 -3.89
C ARG A 161 15.89 3.71 -3.75
N SER A 162 15.29 3.13 -2.73
CA SER A 162 15.41 1.72 -2.43
C SER A 162 14.24 0.88 -2.96
N ILE A 163 13.25 1.53 -3.59
CA ILE A 163 11.99 0.91 -4.01
C ILE A 163 11.44 0.11 -2.81
N PHE A 164 11.15 0.84 -1.73
CA PHE A 164 11.01 0.31 -0.37
C PHE A 164 12.31 -0.37 0.10
N TRP A 165 12.49 -1.64 -0.21
CA TRP A 165 13.71 -2.41 0.01
C TRP A 165 14.03 -3.38 -1.13
N GLY A 166 13.22 -3.41 -2.20
CA GLY A 166 13.39 -4.33 -3.32
C GLY A 166 14.72 -4.16 -4.05
N ILE A 167 15.35 -2.98 -3.98
CA ILE A 167 16.67 -2.80 -4.57
C ILE A 167 17.75 -3.62 -3.86
N GLN A 168 17.59 -3.98 -2.58
CA GLN A 168 18.64 -4.71 -1.86
C GLN A 168 18.86 -6.09 -2.48
N ASP A 169 17.81 -6.70 -3.03
CA ASP A 169 17.90 -8.03 -3.57
C ASP A 169 18.56 -8.05 -4.96
N ILE A 170 18.43 -6.94 -5.70
CA ILE A 170 19.08 -6.72 -6.99
C ILE A 170 20.52 -6.22 -6.80
N LEU A 171 20.73 -5.37 -5.79
CA LEU A 171 22.00 -4.71 -5.51
C LEU A 171 22.33 -4.77 -4.01
N PRO A 172 22.75 -5.95 -3.47
CA PRO A 172 22.95 -6.14 -2.02
C PRO A 172 23.98 -5.20 -1.39
N PHE A 173 25.01 -4.84 -2.15
CA PHE A 173 26.05 -3.89 -1.75
C PHE A 173 25.66 -2.41 -1.96
N GLY A 174 24.46 -2.14 -2.48
CA GLY A 174 24.01 -0.79 -2.83
C GLY A 174 23.89 0.15 -1.63
N ASN A 175 23.75 -0.39 -0.42
CA ASN A 175 23.77 0.38 0.82
C ASN A 175 25.17 0.47 1.45
N ASN A 176 26.25 0.12 0.75
CA ASN A 176 27.60 0.39 1.23
C ASN A 176 27.94 1.89 1.08
N ALA A 177 28.61 2.49 2.07
CA ALA A 177 28.94 3.92 2.05
C ALA A 177 29.74 4.35 0.80
N ILE A 178 30.71 3.52 0.35
CA ILE A 178 31.53 3.77 -0.84
C ILE A 178 30.64 3.77 -2.09
N PHE A 179 29.78 2.75 -2.23
CA PHE A 179 28.84 2.67 -3.34
C PHE A 179 27.89 3.86 -3.38
N ARG A 180 27.27 4.21 -2.25
CA ARG A 180 26.33 5.34 -2.19
C ARG A 180 26.99 6.67 -2.55
N TYR A 181 28.25 6.88 -2.15
CA TYR A 181 28.97 8.10 -2.45
C TYR A 181 29.34 8.21 -3.95
N LEU A 182 29.80 7.11 -4.56
CA LEU A 182 30.26 7.10 -5.96
C LEU A 182 29.10 6.94 -6.96
N LEU A 183 28.14 6.06 -6.68
CA LEU A 183 27.12 5.61 -7.62
C LEU A 183 25.68 5.75 -7.10
N GLY A 184 25.47 6.16 -5.84
CA GLY A 184 24.12 6.26 -5.24
C GLY A 184 23.17 7.23 -5.98
N TRP A 185 23.71 8.23 -6.69
CA TRP A 185 22.94 9.16 -7.51
C TRP A 185 22.22 8.46 -8.69
N SER A 186 22.67 7.28 -9.10
CA SER A 186 22.06 6.46 -10.15
C SER A 186 20.90 5.57 -9.67
N THR A 187 20.61 5.57 -8.35
CA THR A 187 19.51 4.78 -7.75
C THR A 187 18.25 5.64 -7.53
N PRO A 188 17.04 5.12 -7.83
CA PRO A 188 16.75 3.77 -8.30
C PRO A 188 17.05 3.60 -9.81
N PRO A 189 17.41 2.38 -10.27
CA PRO A 189 17.58 2.12 -11.69
C PRO A 189 16.28 2.38 -12.47
N LYS A 190 16.40 2.73 -13.74
CA LYS A 190 15.24 2.90 -14.63
C LYS A 190 14.41 1.61 -14.66
N ILE A 191 13.08 1.75 -14.68
CA ILE A 191 12.14 0.61 -14.73
C ILE A 191 12.44 -0.33 -15.91
N SER A 192 12.90 0.20 -17.05
CA SER A 192 13.31 -0.62 -18.19
C SER A 192 14.44 -1.59 -17.86
N LEU A 193 15.39 -1.19 -17.01
CA LEU A 193 16.50 -2.04 -16.56
C LEU A 193 15.99 -3.14 -15.62
N LEU A 194 15.05 -2.82 -14.73
CA LEU A 194 14.37 -3.79 -13.86
C LEU A 194 13.55 -4.81 -14.66
N LYS A 195 12.88 -4.37 -15.74
CA LYS A 195 12.15 -5.27 -16.64
C LYS A 195 13.10 -6.21 -17.39
N LEU A 196 14.30 -5.75 -17.75
CA LEU A 196 15.30 -6.57 -18.41
C LEU A 196 15.83 -7.68 -17.48
N THR A 197 16.03 -7.40 -16.19
CA THR A 197 16.45 -8.42 -15.23
C THR A 197 15.33 -9.46 -15.01
N ALA A 198 14.07 -9.02 -14.92
CA ALA A 198 12.91 -9.92 -14.85
C ALA A 198 12.67 -10.74 -16.14
N ALA A 199 13.24 -10.34 -17.28
CA ALA A 199 13.12 -11.06 -18.55
C ALA A 199 14.11 -12.25 -18.67
N ILE A 200 15.10 -12.35 -17.78
CA ILE A 200 16.08 -13.44 -17.78
C ILE A 200 15.45 -14.68 -17.14
N SER A 201 15.16 -15.74 -17.91
CA SER A 201 14.31 -16.87 -17.50
C SER A 201 14.72 -17.57 -16.18
N PRO A 202 16.02 -17.83 -15.90
CA PRO A 202 16.44 -18.39 -14.62
C PRO A 202 16.19 -17.45 -13.44
N LEU A 203 16.41 -16.15 -13.64
CA LEU A 203 16.17 -15.13 -12.61
C LEU A 203 14.67 -14.94 -12.39
N ARG A 204 13.88 -14.98 -13.46
CA ARG A 204 12.42 -14.95 -13.41
C ARG A 204 11.85 -16.11 -12.60
N ARG A 205 12.29 -17.34 -12.84
CA ARG A 205 11.86 -18.52 -12.06
C ARG A 205 12.26 -18.41 -10.59
N LEU A 206 13.45 -17.87 -10.29
CA LEU A 206 13.87 -17.63 -8.92
C LEU A 206 13.03 -16.55 -8.23
N LEU A 207 12.66 -15.50 -8.96
CA LEU A 207 11.71 -14.49 -8.50
C LEU A 207 10.35 -15.12 -8.22
N ASP A 208 9.77 -15.82 -9.19
CA ASP A 208 8.42 -16.40 -9.10
C ASP A 208 8.30 -17.48 -8.00
N CYS A 209 9.37 -18.22 -7.70
CA CYS A 209 9.35 -19.27 -6.66
C CYS A 209 9.77 -18.80 -5.26
N SER A 210 10.48 -17.69 -5.14
CA SER A 210 11.08 -17.27 -3.84
C SER A 210 10.64 -15.89 -3.37
N TYR A 211 10.01 -15.07 -4.20
CA TYR A 211 9.63 -13.71 -3.85
C TYR A 211 8.13 -13.58 -3.63
N VAL A 212 7.79 -12.63 -2.78
CA VAL A 212 6.42 -12.19 -2.55
C VAL A 212 6.36 -10.69 -2.82
N PHE A 213 5.33 -10.28 -3.54
CA PHE A 213 4.97 -8.88 -3.75
C PHE A 213 3.48 -8.75 -3.54
N GLN A 214 3.08 -8.61 -2.28
CA GLN A 214 1.69 -8.63 -1.86
C GLN A 214 1.39 -7.46 -0.93
N ASP A 215 0.17 -6.94 -1.03
CA ASP A 215 -0.40 -6.01 -0.07
C ASP A 215 -1.70 -6.61 0.45
N PHE A 216 -1.73 -6.86 1.75
CA PHE A 216 -2.88 -7.41 2.45
C PHE A 216 -3.51 -6.33 3.32
N LEU A 217 -4.77 -6.00 3.06
CA LEU A 217 -5.53 -5.03 3.83
C LEU A 217 -6.43 -5.77 4.82
N LEU A 218 -6.30 -5.52 6.11
CA LEU A 218 -7.17 -6.17 7.11
C LEU A 218 -7.53 -5.22 8.26
N PRO A 219 -8.61 -5.48 9.01
CA PRO A 219 -8.89 -4.72 10.23
C PRO A 219 -7.71 -4.77 11.19
N ILE A 220 -7.31 -3.61 11.73
CA ILE A 220 -6.14 -3.50 12.62
C ILE A 220 -6.28 -4.30 13.93
N ALA A 221 -7.50 -4.73 14.26
CA ALA A 221 -7.79 -5.62 15.37
C ALA A 221 -7.14 -7.02 15.19
N ASN A 222 -6.96 -7.46 13.95
CA ASN A 222 -6.41 -8.79 13.60
C ASN A 222 -4.94 -8.74 13.15
N LEU A 223 -4.26 -7.61 13.36
CA LEU A 223 -2.89 -7.40 12.86
C LEU A 223 -1.87 -8.36 13.50
N ASP A 224 -1.96 -8.64 14.80
CA ASP A 224 -1.02 -9.54 15.46
C ASP A 224 -1.12 -10.97 14.91
N GLU A 225 -2.35 -11.45 14.70
CA GLU A 225 -2.60 -12.75 14.07
C GLU A 225 -2.08 -12.79 12.62
N ALA A 226 -2.36 -11.75 11.84
CA ALA A 226 -1.85 -11.63 10.47
C ALA A 226 -0.31 -11.67 10.41
N LEU A 227 0.38 -10.98 11.31
CA LEU A 227 1.84 -10.98 11.37
C LEU A 227 2.41 -12.35 11.73
N ARG A 228 1.74 -13.13 12.59
CA ARG A 228 2.12 -14.52 12.90
C ARG A 228 1.95 -15.42 11.68
N ILE A 229 0.81 -15.35 11.00
CA ILE A 229 0.54 -16.13 9.78
C ILE A 229 1.58 -15.80 8.71
N LEU A 230 1.89 -14.51 8.47
CA LEU A 230 2.90 -14.10 7.50
C LEU A 230 4.30 -14.61 7.86
N HIS A 231 4.64 -14.64 9.15
CA HIS A 231 5.90 -15.21 9.60
C HIS A 231 5.98 -16.71 9.29
N ASP A 232 4.94 -17.46 9.65
CA ASP A 232 4.90 -18.92 9.52
C ASP A 232 4.79 -19.37 8.05
N GLU A 233 3.99 -18.66 7.25
CA GLU A 233 3.73 -19.01 5.86
C GLU A 233 4.82 -18.51 4.92
N MET A 234 5.20 -17.24 5.04
CA MET A 234 6.05 -16.54 4.07
C MET A 234 7.45 -16.24 4.57
N LYS A 235 7.63 -15.89 5.84
CA LYS A 235 8.92 -15.49 6.44
C LYS A 235 9.71 -14.50 5.55
N VAL A 236 9.01 -13.46 5.09
CA VAL A 236 9.58 -12.36 4.30
C VAL A 236 9.77 -11.16 5.21
N TYR A 237 10.94 -10.54 5.18
CA TYR A 237 11.23 -9.32 5.93
C TYR A 237 12.08 -8.35 5.10
N PRO A 238 11.94 -7.03 5.35
CA PRO A 238 10.98 -6.42 6.28
C PRO A 238 9.55 -6.37 5.72
N LEU A 239 8.59 -6.09 6.60
CA LEU A 239 7.18 -5.83 6.27
C LEU A 239 6.88 -4.35 6.45
N TRP A 240 6.06 -3.76 5.56
CA TRP A 240 5.56 -2.39 5.69
C TRP A 240 4.15 -2.42 6.25
N LEU A 241 3.86 -1.61 7.26
CA LEU A 241 2.52 -1.48 7.82
C LEU A 241 2.03 -0.04 7.69
N CYS A 242 0.85 0.16 7.12
CA CYS A 242 0.26 1.49 6.96
C CYS A 242 -1.21 1.47 7.38
N PRO A 243 -1.55 2.02 8.55
CA PRO A 243 -2.93 2.10 8.99
C PRO A 243 -3.73 3.10 8.16
N PHE A 244 -4.98 2.78 7.87
CA PHE A 244 -5.89 3.68 7.18
C PHE A 244 -7.33 3.48 7.65
N ASN A 245 -8.11 4.55 7.67
CA ASN A 245 -9.54 4.45 7.96
C ASN A 245 -10.29 4.00 6.71
N LEU A 246 -11.04 2.89 6.82
CA LEU A 246 -11.97 2.44 5.80
C LEU A 246 -13.41 2.84 6.19
N PRO A 247 -13.98 3.89 5.58
CA PRO A 247 -15.36 4.27 5.83
C PRO A 247 -16.34 3.27 5.19
N SER A 248 -17.51 3.13 5.81
CA SER A 248 -18.62 2.34 5.27
C SER A 248 -19.30 3.07 4.10
N THR A 249 -18.72 2.97 2.89
CA THR A 249 -19.30 3.47 1.63
C THR A 249 -19.65 2.34 0.66
N PRO A 250 -20.63 2.54 -0.25
CA PRO A 250 -20.85 1.60 -1.36
C PRO A 250 -19.62 1.51 -2.27
N GLY A 251 -19.50 0.41 -3.01
CA GLY A 251 -18.38 0.15 -3.92
C GLY A 251 -17.94 -1.32 -3.88
N ILE A 252 -16.92 -1.66 -4.66
CA ILE A 252 -16.28 -3.00 -4.67
C ILE A 252 -15.71 -3.31 -3.28
N VAL A 253 -14.97 -2.36 -2.71
CA VAL A 253 -14.52 -2.44 -1.33
C VAL A 253 -15.60 -1.86 -0.44
N ARG A 254 -16.27 -2.75 0.30
CA ARG A 254 -17.37 -2.37 1.19
C ARG A 254 -17.16 -2.97 2.56
N GLN A 255 -16.86 -2.10 3.52
CA GLN A 255 -16.99 -2.46 4.93
C GLN A 255 -18.48 -2.49 5.32
N ARG A 256 -18.93 -3.63 5.86
CA ARG A 256 -20.31 -3.89 6.30
C ARG A 256 -20.52 -3.66 7.79
N SER A 257 -19.44 -3.52 8.56
CA SER A 257 -19.46 -3.38 10.01
C SER A 257 -18.91 -2.02 10.46
N GLY A 258 -19.56 -1.37 11.43
CA GLY A 258 -19.13 -0.09 11.96
C GLY A 258 -19.19 1.08 10.95
N ARG A 259 -18.98 2.31 11.44
CA ARG A 259 -18.95 3.50 10.56
C ARG A 259 -17.55 3.81 10.03
N ASN A 260 -16.54 3.55 10.84
CA ASN A 260 -15.12 3.81 10.58
C ASN A 260 -14.32 2.72 11.27
N ILE A 261 -13.84 1.74 10.49
CA ILE A 261 -12.96 0.70 11.00
C ILE A 261 -11.56 1.00 10.49
N MET A 262 -10.61 1.00 11.42
CA MET A 262 -9.19 1.12 11.07
C MET A 262 -8.74 -0.20 10.46
N TYR A 263 -8.28 -0.11 9.22
CA TYR A 263 -7.57 -1.17 8.54
C TYR A 263 -6.07 -0.88 8.60
N VAL A 264 -5.28 -1.88 8.25
CA VAL A 264 -3.84 -1.77 8.04
C VAL A 264 -3.52 -2.46 6.73
N ASP A 265 -2.74 -1.76 5.92
CA ASP A 265 -2.08 -2.33 4.75
C ASP A 265 -0.78 -3.00 5.21
N VAL A 266 -0.64 -4.28 4.91
CA VAL A 266 0.54 -5.10 5.21
C VAL A 266 1.24 -5.43 3.91
N GLY A 267 2.26 -4.61 3.60
CA GLY A 267 3.11 -4.76 2.43
C GLY A 267 4.22 -5.79 2.65
N VAL A 268 4.16 -6.87 1.88
CA VAL A 268 5.10 -7.99 1.88
C VAL A 268 5.89 -7.95 0.58
N TYR A 269 7.12 -7.45 0.64
CA TYR A 269 7.98 -7.30 -0.54
C TYR A 269 9.33 -7.96 -0.31
N GLY A 270 9.70 -8.92 -1.15
CA GLY A 270 11.05 -9.48 -1.16
C GLY A 270 11.10 -10.99 -1.08
N LYS A 271 12.31 -11.49 -0.87
CA LYS A 271 12.61 -12.92 -0.87
C LYS A 271 12.20 -13.57 0.46
N SER A 272 11.52 -14.72 0.37
CA SER A 272 11.25 -15.59 1.51
C SER A 272 12.53 -16.25 2.03
N GLU A 273 12.66 -16.32 3.36
CA GLU A 273 13.71 -17.06 4.04
C GLU A 273 13.33 -18.55 4.27
N LYS A 274 12.14 -18.97 3.86
CA LYS A 274 11.63 -20.33 4.08
C LYS A 274 12.25 -21.31 3.08
N ILE A 275 12.72 -22.46 3.57
CA ILE A 275 13.20 -23.55 2.72
C ILE A 275 11.99 -24.18 2.03
N ASN A 276 12.09 -24.45 0.72
CA ASN A 276 10.99 -24.96 -0.11
C ASN A 276 9.74 -24.07 -0.03
N PHE A 277 9.92 -22.75 -0.02
CA PHE A 277 8.82 -21.80 -0.07
C PHE A 277 7.91 -22.08 -1.27
N LYS A 278 6.60 -22.07 -1.01
CA LYS A 278 5.57 -22.23 -2.02
C LYS A 278 4.67 -20.99 -2.03
N PRO A 279 5.01 -19.98 -2.85
CA PRO A 279 4.32 -18.69 -2.85
C PRO A 279 2.81 -18.82 -3.04
N LYS A 280 2.37 -19.67 -3.97
CA LYS A 280 0.96 -19.89 -4.25
C LYS A 280 0.18 -20.41 -3.04
N GLU A 281 0.66 -21.46 -2.39
CA GLU A 281 0.01 -22.05 -1.21
C GLU A 281 -0.04 -21.03 -0.06
N ALA A 282 1.07 -20.32 0.19
CA ALA A 282 1.16 -19.30 1.23
C ALA A 282 0.19 -18.13 0.98
N ILE A 283 0.05 -17.67 -0.26
CA ILE A 283 -0.90 -16.61 -0.63
C ILE A 283 -2.33 -17.10 -0.48
N GLN A 284 -2.66 -18.32 -0.93
CA GLN A 284 -4.00 -18.89 -0.76
C GLN A 284 -4.41 -19.04 0.72
N HIS A 285 -3.47 -19.43 1.60
CA HIS A 285 -3.72 -19.46 3.04
C HIS A 285 -3.98 -18.06 3.61
N MET A 286 -3.21 -17.06 3.17
CA MET A 286 -3.43 -15.67 3.58
C MET A 286 -4.77 -15.13 3.06
N ASP A 287 -5.12 -15.41 1.80
CA ASP A 287 -6.40 -15.00 1.20
C ASP A 287 -7.59 -15.57 1.96
N LYS A 288 -7.50 -16.84 2.39
CA LYS A 288 -8.51 -17.46 3.25
C LYS A 288 -8.66 -16.71 4.57
N PHE A 289 -7.55 -16.47 5.27
CA PHE A 289 -7.57 -15.70 6.52
C PHE A 289 -8.17 -14.31 6.33
N LEU A 290 -7.82 -13.61 5.24
CA LEU A 290 -8.41 -12.31 4.92
C LEU A 290 -9.92 -12.38 4.79
N ARG A 291 -10.47 -13.38 4.09
CA ARG A 291 -11.94 -13.55 4.00
C ARG A 291 -12.58 -13.78 5.37
N ASP A 292 -11.94 -14.58 6.24
CA ASP A 292 -12.43 -14.86 7.60
C ASP A 292 -12.51 -13.59 8.48
N VAL A 293 -11.62 -12.61 8.26
CA VAL A 293 -11.57 -11.35 9.04
C VAL A 293 -12.12 -10.13 8.31
N ALA A 294 -12.82 -10.31 7.18
CA ALA A 294 -13.27 -9.22 6.31
C ALA A 294 -12.13 -8.28 5.86
N GLY A 295 -10.95 -8.84 5.68
CA GLY A 295 -9.83 -8.26 4.96
C GLY A 295 -9.95 -8.45 3.44
N MET A 296 -8.99 -7.89 2.71
CA MET A 296 -8.96 -7.88 1.26
C MET A 296 -7.52 -7.79 0.75
N GLN A 297 -7.29 -8.30 -0.46
CA GLN A 297 -6.01 -8.21 -1.14
C GLN A 297 -6.02 -7.03 -2.14
N MET A 298 -4.89 -6.34 -2.30
CA MET A 298 -4.77 -5.35 -3.36
C MET A 298 -4.76 -6.01 -4.75
N LEU A 299 -5.64 -5.52 -5.62
CA LEU A 299 -5.93 -6.10 -6.95
C LEU A 299 -4.82 -6.00 -8.01
N TYR A 300 -3.69 -5.38 -7.68
CA TYR A 300 -2.53 -5.31 -8.57
C TYR A 300 -1.53 -6.46 -8.31
N ALA A 301 -1.65 -7.14 -7.18
CA ALA A 301 -0.76 -8.22 -6.76
C ALA A 301 -1.17 -9.57 -7.36
N ASP A 302 -0.38 -10.61 -7.13
CA ASP A 302 -0.67 -11.95 -7.67
C ASP A 302 -1.89 -12.55 -6.95
N MET A 303 -2.95 -12.87 -7.70
CA MET A 303 -4.20 -13.40 -7.19
C MET A 303 -4.38 -14.85 -7.64
N TYR A 304 -4.64 -15.75 -6.70
CA TYR A 304 -4.91 -17.16 -6.98
C TYR A 304 -6.32 -17.61 -6.60
N MET A 305 -7.12 -16.68 -6.08
CA MET A 305 -8.54 -16.88 -5.79
C MET A 305 -9.30 -17.18 -7.08
N ASP A 306 -10.28 -18.07 -6.98
CA ASP A 306 -11.29 -18.18 -8.03
C ASP A 306 -12.29 -17.00 -8.00
N ARG A 307 -13.17 -16.95 -8.99
CA ARG A 307 -14.15 -15.86 -9.11
C ARG A 307 -15.14 -15.81 -7.94
N SER A 308 -15.47 -16.96 -7.35
CA SER A 308 -16.39 -17.03 -6.21
C SER A 308 -15.70 -16.48 -4.96
N GLU A 309 -14.48 -16.91 -4.68
CA GLU A 309 -13.66 -16.42 -3.57
C GLU A 309 -13.40 -14.91 -3.68
N PHE A 310 -13.17 -14.43 -4.91
CA PHE A 310 -13.02 -13.00 -5.17
C PHE A 310 -14.26 -12.19 -4.76
N TRP A 311 -15.46 -12.63 -5.16
CA TRP A 311 -16.71 -11.94 -4.80
C TRP A 311 -17.23 -12.27 -3.41
N GLU A 312 -16.61 -13.21 -2.70
CA GLU A 312 -16.77 -13.33 -1.25
C GLU A 312 -16.00 -12.21 -0.53
N MET A 313 -14.79 -11.89 -1.01
CA MET A 313 -13.94 -10.81 -0.49
C MET A 313 -14.45 -9.40 -0.84
N PHE A 314 -15.07 -9.22 -2.01
CA PHE A 314 -15.54 -7.92 -2.52
C PHE A 314 -17.05 -7.88 -2.81
N ASP A 315 -17.65 -6.70 -2.90
CA ASP A 315 -19.09 -6.54 -3.23
C ASP A 315 -19.31 -6.25 -4.73
N SER A 316 -19.89 -7.21 -5.45
CA SER A 316 -20.18 -7.09 -6.89
C SER A 316 -21.40 -6.25 -7.23
N SER A 317 -22.27 -5.95 -6.26
CA SER A 317 -23.66 -5.53 -6.53
C SER A 317 -23.72 -4.22 -7.31
N LEU A 318 -23.03 -3.19 -6.83
CA LEU A 318 -23.00 -1.87 -7.49
C LEU A 318 -22.21 -1.93 -8.79
N TYR A 319 -21.11 -2.68 -8.80
CA TYR A 319 -20.22 -2.82 -9.94
C TYR A 319 -20.94 -3.45 -11.13
N GLU A 320 -21.62 -4.58 -10.93
CA GLU A 320 -22.35 -5.26 -12.00
C GLU A 320 -23.53 -4.45 -12.52
N TRP A 321 -24.25 -3.75 -11.63
CA TRP A 321 -25.33 -2.85 -12.04
C TRP A 321 -24.80 -1.75 -12.98
N LEU A 322 -23.69 -1.10 -12.62
CA LEU A 322 -23.05 -0.07 -13.45
C LEU A 322 -22.59 -0.63 -14.80
N ARG A 323 -22.01 -1.84 -14.80
CA ARG A 323 -21.54 -2.48 -16.05
C ARG A 323 -22.68 -2.75 -17.03
N VAL A 324 -23.84 -3.14 -16.54
CA VAL A 324 -25.04 -3.33 -17.38
C VAL A 324 -25.56 -1.98 -17.85
N LYS A 325 -25.74 -1.03 -16.92
CA LYS A 325 -26.34 0.28 -17.18
C LYS A 325 -25.60 1.06 -18.27
N TYR A 326 -24.27 1.07 -18.25
CA TYR A 326 -23.45 1.84 -19.17
C TYR A 326 -22.84 1.00 -20.32
N GLY A 327 -23.30 -0.24 -20.51
CA GLY A 327 -22.80 -1.10 -21.58
C GLY A 327 -21.32 -1.50 -21.43
N CYS A 328 -20.77 -1.48 -20.22
CA CYS A 328 -19.37 -1.82 -19.98
C CYS A 328 -19.07 -3.32 -20.19
N ARG A 329 -20.08 -4.20 -20.06
CA ARG A 329 -19.89 -5.65 -20.23
C ARG A 329 -19.37 -6.05 -21.61
N SER A 330 -19.78 -5.34 -22.66
CA SER A 330 -19.32 -5.59 -24.04
C SER A 330 -18.03 -4.85 -24.38
N ALA A 331 -17.74 -3.75 -23.67
CA ALA A 331 -16.62 -2.87 -23.98
C ALA A 331 -15.34 -3.20 -23.19
N PHE A 332 -15.46 -3.71 -21.97
CA PHE A 332 -14.34 -3.92 -21.06
C PHE A 332 -14.40 -5.31 -20.42
N PRO A 333 -13.25 -5.95 -20.12
CA PRO A 333 -13.23 -7.16 -19.32
C PRO A 333 -13.80 -6.89 -17.93
N ASP A 334 -14.14 -7.98 -17.23
CA ASP A 334 -14.49 -7.91 -15.83
C ASP A 334 -13.29 -7.53 -14.95
N VAL A 335 -13.52 -6.93 -13.78
CA VAL A 335 -12.43 -6.56 -12.85
C VAL A 335 -11.66 -7.79 -12.40
N TYR A 336 -12.34 -8.91 -12.15
CA TYR A 336 -11.68 -10.17 -11.83
C TYR A 336 -10.80 -10.62 -12.99
N GLU A 337 -11.30 -10.59 -14.24
CA GLU A 337 -10.51 -11.00 -15.42
C GLU A 337 -9.29 -10.12 -15.64
N LYS A 338 -9.40 -8.82 -15.31
CA LYS A 338 -8.31 -7.86 -15.45
C LYS A 338 -7.25 -8.03 -14.36
N SER A 339 -7.66 -8.39 -13.16
CA SER A 339 -6.76 -8.60 -12.01
C SER A 339 -6.23 -10.02 -11.92
N PHE A 340 -6.91 -10.97 -12.54
CA PHE A 340 -6.50 -12.36 -12.59
C PHE A 340 -5.23 -12.47 -13.44
N HIS A 341 -4.13 -12.77 -12.77
CA HIS A 341 -2.90 -13.16 -13.44
C HIS A 341 -2.93 -14.68 -13.53
N GLY A 342 -3.09 -15.21 -14.75
CA GLY A 342 -2.87 -16.64 -15.01
C GLY A 342 -1.54 -17.07 -14.39
N ALA A 343 -1.56 -18.21 -13.71
CA ALA A 343 -0.49 -18.73 -12.86
C ALA A 343 0.92 -18.42 -13.40
N ARG A 344 1.73 -17.69 -12.61
CA ARG A 344 3.15 -17.45 -12.90
C ARG A 344 4.06 -18.62 -12.51
N CYS A 345 3.51 -19.74 -12.07
CA CYS A 345 4.19 -21.03 -11.89
C CYS A 345 3.20 -22.18 -12.05
#